data_AF-A0A538KJ43-F1
#
_entry.id   AF-A0A538KJ43-F1
#
_cell.length_a   1.000
_cell.length_b   1.000
_cell.length_c   1.000
_cell.angle_alpha   90.00
_cell.angle_beta   90.00
_cell.angle_gamma   90.00
#
_symmetry.space_group_name_H-M   'P 1'
#
loop_
_entity.id
_entity.type
_entity.pdbx_description
1 polymer ?
#
loop_
_entity_poly.entity_id
_entity_poly.type
_entity_poly.pdbx_seq_one_letter_code
_entity_poly.pdbx_strand_id
1 'polypeptide(L)'
;MPWKLTVREGPRVQRVRFDDAGSALDALESRARELATAAPNRPLDVQYKRYEAAQQVFARIELAGPERLMPSVRAGVDIRGDGSVEAFRGRVRRDLIEPRRGETPYAALRRALEPSL
;
A
#
# COMPACT_ATOMS: atom_id res chain seq x y z
N MET A 1 5.69 16.74 13.55
CA MET A 1 4.94 16.83 12.26
C MET A 1 4.41 15.45 11.95
N PRO A 2 3.16 15.30 11.52
CA PRO A 2 2.53 13.99 11.50
C PRO A 2 2.91 13.18 10.26
N TRP A 3 3.01 11.87 10.46
CA TRP A 3 2.95 10.85 9.41
C TRP A 3 1.66 11.00 8.60
N LYS A 4 1.72 10.68 7.30
CA LYS A 4 0.56 10.84 6.42
C LYS A 4 0.27 9.57 5.66
N LEU A 5 -0.97 9.09 5.78
CA LEU A 5 -1.55 8.10 4.89
C LEU A 5 -2.35 8.76 3.78
N THR A 6 -2.20 8.26 2.56
CA THR A 6 -3.05 8.60 1.42
C THR A 6 -3.64 7.32 0.84
N VAL A 7 -4.96 7.17 0.95
CA VAL A 7 -5.70 6.03 0.42
C VAL A 7 -6.35 6.44 -0.90
N ARG A 8 -6.15 5.67 -1.95
CA ARG A 8 -6.73 5.86 -3.28
C ARG A 8 -7.51 4.62 -3.65
N GLU A 9 -8.80 4.79 -3.93
CA GLU A 9 -9.73 3.72 -4.28
C GLU A 9 -10.51 4.19 -5.52
N GLY A 10 -10.08 3.76 -6.71
CA GLY A 10 -10.55 4.34 -7.97
C GLY A 10 -10.47 5.88 -7.97
N PRO A 11 -11.59 6.62 -8.12
CA PRO A 11 -11.62 8.08 -8.09
C PRO A 11 -11.55 8.69 -6.68
N ARG A 12 -11.74 7.90 -5.62
CA ARG A 12 -11.81 8.39 -4.23
C ARG A 12 -10.42 8.50 -3.64
N VAL A 13 -10.12 9.64 -3.01
CA VAL A 13 -8.85 9.86 -2.30
C VAL A 13 -9.12 10.36 -0.90
N GLN A 14 -8.60 9.64 0.09
CA GLN A 14 -8.66 10.01 1.50
C GLN A 14 -7.25 10.23 2.05
N ARG A 15 -7.11 11.16 2.99
CA ARG A 15 -5.83 11.49 3.62
C ARG A 15 -6.02 11.58 5.12
N VAL A 16 -5.20 10.86 5.86
CA VAL A 16 -5.23 10.83 7.33
C VAL A 16 -3.82 11.10 7.85
N ARG A 17 -3.72 11.76 9.01
CA ARG A 17 -2.47 12.13 9.66
C ARG A 17 -2.37 11.43 11.01
N PHE A 18 -1.16 11.05 11.39
CA PHE A 18 -0.84 10.34 12.63
C PHE A 18 0.39 10.95 13.28
N ASP A 19 0.46 10.96 14.61
CA ASP A 19 1.58 11.58 15.32
C ASP A 19 2.84 10.70 15.31
N ASP A 20 2.67 9.38 15.24
CA ASP A 20 3.74 8.40 15.22
C ASP A 20 3.62 7.38 14.06
N ALA A 21 4.74 6.69 13.79
CA ALA A 21 4.85 5.73 12.71
C ALA A 21 4.04 4.45 12.96
N GLY A 22 3.98 3.99 14.21
CA GLY A 22 3.27 2.77 14.59
C GLY A 22 1.78 2.90 14.31
N SER A 23 1.15 3.97 14.80
CA SER A 23 -0.26 4.27 14.53
C SER A 23 -0.55 4.38 13.02
N ALA A 24 0.37 4.97 12.25
CA ALA A 24 0.23 5.08 10.80
C ALA A 24 0.32 3.71 10.11
N LEU A 25 1.21 2.83 10.56
CA LEU A 25 1.36 1.47 10.00
C LEU A 25 0.19 0.56 10.38
N ASP A 26 -0.33 0.70 11.60
CA ASP A 26 -1.50 -0.04 12.07
C ASP A 26 -2.75 0.36 11.27
N ALA A 27 -2.94 1.67 11.07
CA ALA A 27 -4.03 2.18 10.24
C ALA A 27 -3.89 1.78 8.76
N LEU A 28 -2.66 1.75 8.22
CA LEU A 28 -2.38 1.26 6.87
C LEU A 28 -2.80 -0.20 6.74
N GLU A 29 -2.37 -1.05 7.67
CA GLU A 29 -2.66 -2.48 7.65
C GLU A 29 -4.16 -2.75 7.80
N SER A 30 -4.81 -2.10 8.76
CA SER A 30 -6.26 -2.22 8.97
C SER A 30 -7.03 -1.85 7.70
N ARG A 31 -6.73 -0.68 7.11
CA ARG A 31 -7.42 -0.21 5.91
C ARG A 31 -7.13 -1.07 4.68
N ALA A 32 -5.90 -1.58 4.55
CA ALA A 32 -5.54 -2.49 3.47
C ALA A 32 -6.31 -3.81 3.56
N ARG A 33 -6.48 -4.37 4.75
CA ARG A 33 -7.28 -5.58 4.98
C ARG A 33 -8.75 -5.38 4.61
N GLU A 34 -9.34 -4.24 4.99
CA GLU A 34 -10.70 -3.88 4.58
C GLU A 34 -10.84 -3.82 3.06
N LEU A 35 -9.91 -3.14 2.38
CA LEU A 35 -9.90 -3.00 0.92
C LEU A 35 -9.66 -4.33 0.21
N ALA A 36 -8.79 -5.18 0.75
CA ALA A 36 -8.54 -6.51 0.22
C ALA A 36 -9.81 -7.39 0.31
N THR A 37 -10.52 -7.36 1.43
CA THR A 37 -11.81 -8.06 1.60
C THR A 37 -12.90 -7.49 0.69
N ALA A 38 -12.92 -6.17 0.48
CA ALA A 38 -13.89 -5.50 -0.40
C ALA A 38 -13.56 -5.63 -1.90
N ALA A 39 -12.41 -6.21 -2.25
CA ALA A 39 -12.00 -6.37 -3.63
C ALA A 39 -13.03 -7.27 -4.37
N PRO A 40 -13.36 -6.96 -5.63
CA PRO A 40 -14.47 -7.58 -6.34
C PRO A 40 -14.30 -9.09 -6.62
N ASN A 41 -13.14 -9.69 -6.33
CA ASN A 41 -12.87 -11.14 -6.46
C ASN A 41 -13.21 -11.72 -7.85
N ARG A 42 -13.12 -10.91 -8.91
CA ARG A 42 -13.41 -11.36 -10.28
C ARG A 42 -12.12 -11.68 -11.04
N PRO A 43 -11.96 -12.90 -11.59
CA PRO A 43 -11.05 -13.10 -12.71
C PRO A 43 -11.55 -12.25 -13.87
N LEU A 44 -10.76 -11.27 -14.29
CA LEU A 44 -11.09 -10.38 -15.41
C LEU A 44 -10.85 -11.12 -16.73
N ASP A 45 -11.89 -11.78 -17.26
CA ASP A 45 -11.91 -12.18 -18.68
C ASP A 45 -12.23 -10.92 -19.53
N VAL A 46 -11.19 -10.18 -19.92
CA VAL A 46 -11.34 -8.97 -20.73
C VAL A 46 -11.19 -9.33 -22.21
N GLN A 47 -12.31 -9.65 -22.85
CA GLN A 47 -12.35 -10.21 -24.20
C GLN A 47 -11.83 -9.32 -25.35
N TYR A 48 -11.33 -8.09 -25.11
CA TYR A 48 -10.90 -7.19 -26.20
C TYR A 48 -9.76 -6.20 -25.89
N LYS A 49 -8.91 -6.47 -24.89
CA LYS A 49 -7.62 -5.77 -24.74
C LYS A 49 -6.76 -6.50 -23.72
N ARG A 50 -5.63 -7.07 -24.16
CA ARG A 50 -4.71 -7.80 -23.27
C ARG A 50 -3.96 -6.80 -22.38
N TYR A 51 -4.54 -6.44 -21.25
CA TYR A 51 -3.81 -5.94 -20.09
C TYR A 51 -3.77 -7.10 -19.10
N GLU A 52 -2.60 -7.63 -18.79
CA GLU A 52 -2.43 -8.79 -17.92
C GLU A 52 -3.15 -8.55 -16.59
N ALA A 53 -3.98 -9.48 -16.10
CA ALA A 53 -4.84 -9.27 -14.92
C ALA A 53 -4.07 -9.08 -13.59
N ALA A 54 -2.74 -9.19 -13.59
CA ALA A 54 -1.84 -8.71 -12.54
C ALA A 54 -1.64 -7.16 -12.56
N GLN A 55 -2.21 -6.44 -13.54
CA GLN A 55 -1.81 -5.06 -13.89
C GLN A 55 -2.73 -3.93 -13.39
N GLN A 56 -3.87 -4.21 -12.75
CA GLN A 56 -4.73 -3.13 -12.23
C GLN A 56 -4.77 -3.12 -10.70
N VAL A 57 -4.23 -2.05 -10.13
CA VAL A 57 -4.32 -1.71 -8.72
C VAL A 57 -5.77 -1.27 -8.44
N PHE A 58 -6.50 -2.06 -7.65
CA PHE A 58 -7.85 -1.74 -7.18
C PHE A 58 -7.81 -0.55 -6.21
N ALA A 59 -6.89 -0.60 -5.26
CA ALA A 59 -6.65 0.47 -4.31
C ALA A 59 -5.17 0.58 -3.94
N ARG A 60 -4.73 1.77 -3.56
CA ARG A 60 -3.36 2.06 -3.11
C ARG A 60 -3.39 2.80 -1.80
N ILE A 61 -2.54 2.40 -0.86
CA ILE A 61 -2.28 3.14 0.37
C ILE A 61 -0.83 3.58 0.38
N GLU A 62 -0.59 4.88 0.45
CA GLU A 62 0.75 5.49 0.49
C GLU A 62 1.03 6.03 1.90
N LEU A 63 2.18 5.68 2.47
CA LEU A 63 2.75 6.23 3.70
C LEU A 63 3.86 7.22 3.38
N ALA A 64 3.82 8.37 4.05
CA ALA A 64 4.89 9.36 4.01
C ALA A 64 5.32 9.74 5.43
N GLY A 65 6.64 9.78 5.63
CA GLY A 65 7.27 10.28 6.84
C GLY A 65 6.98 11.75 7.13
N PRO A 66 7.34 12.22 8.34
CA PRO A 66 6.93 13.52 8.88
C PRO A 66 7.63 14.73 8.21
N GLU A 67 8.67 14.53 7.40
CA GLU A 67 9.43 15.61 6.79
C GLU A 67 8.66 16.31 5.65
N ARG A 68 8.81 17.64 5.54
CA ARG A 68 7.94 18.44 4.64
C ARG A 68 8.31 18.33 3.16
N LEU A 69 9.61 18.45 2.83
CA LEU A 69 10.07 18.55 1.43
C LEU A 69 10.47 17.19 0.85
N MET A 70 11.22 16.40 1.61
CA MET A 70 11.79 15.12 1.20
C MET A 70 11.68 14.11 2.35
N PRO A 71 10.53 13.44 2.51
CA PRO A 71 10.40 12.38 3.49
C PRO A 71 11.41 11.27 3.24
N SER A 72 12.19 10.93 4.28
CA SER A 72 13.08 9.77 4.27
C SER A 72 12.29 8.47 4.09
N VAL A 73 11.05 8.45 4.62
CA VAL A 73 10.11 7.35 4.44
C VAL A 73 9.07 7.68 3.38
N ARG A 74 9.09 6.87 2.31
CA ARG A 74 8.05 6.76 1.30
C ARG A 74 7.83 5.28 1.06
N ALA A 75 6.61 4.81 1.28
CA ALA A 75 6.28 3.41 1.11
C ALA A 75 4.77 3.24 0.98
N GLY A 76 4.31 2.01 0.85
CA GLY A 76 2.88 1.74 0.81
C GLY A 76 2.57 0.31 0.45
N VAL A 77 1.28 0.08 0.18
CA VAL A 77 0.77 -1.17 -0.36
C VAL A 77 -0.15 -0.90 -1.54
N ASP A 78 -0.07 -1.79 -2.52
CA ASP A 78 -1.03 -1.91 -3.61
C ASP A 78 -1.94 -3.11 -3.35
N ILE A 79 -3.24 -2.89 -3.47
CA ILE A 79 -4.28 -3.90 -3.36
C ILE A 79 -4.77 -4.20 -4.78
N ARG A 80 -4.77 -5.48 -5.13
CA ARG A 80 -5.20 -5.99 -6.44
C ARG A 80 -6.70 -6.35 -6.42
N GLY A 81 -7.28 -6.54 -7.60
CA GLY A 81 -8.70 -6.85 -7.74
C GLY A 81 -9.14 -8.20 -7.18
N ASP A 82 -8.18 -9.11 -6.96
CA ASP A 82 -8.34 -10.42 -6.31
C ASP A 82 -8.08 -10.38 -4.79
N GLY A 83 -7.88 -9.18 -4.23
CA GLY A 83 -7.58 -8.99 -2.81
C GLY A 83 -6.13 -9.26 -2.43
N SER A 84 -5.26 -9.65 -3.37
CA SER A 84 -3.82 -9.76 -3.09
C SER A 84 -3.21 -8.39 -2.80
N VAL A 85 -2.18 -8.38 -1.95
CA VAL A 85 -1.55 -7.16 -1.45
C VAL A 85 -0.05 -7.21 -1.67
N GLU A 86 0.51 -6.15 -2.22
CA GLU A 86 1.94 -6.01 -2.48
C GLU A 86 2.49 -4.78 -1.77
N ALA A 87 3.52 -4.97 -0.97
CA ALA A 87 4.22 -3.88 -0.30
C ALA A 87 5.31 -3.29 -1.21
N PHE A 88 5.51 -1.97 -1.12
CA PHE A 88 6.58 -1.29 -1.84
C PHE A 88 7.24 -0.20 -1.00
N ARG A 89 8.49 0.11 -1.35
CA ARG A 89 9.23 1.29 -0.88
C ARG A 89 9.46 2.26 -2.04
N GLY A 90 9.51 3.55 -1.73
CA GLY A 90 9.77 4.62 -2.68
C GLY A 90 8.50 5.31 -3.21
N ARG A 91 8.71 6.40 -3.96
CA ARG A 91 7.64 7.24 -4.54
C ARG A 91 7.68 7.27 -6.05
N VAL A 92 8.86 7.49 -6.62
CA VAL A 92 9.08 7.66 -8.08
C VAL A 92 9.48 6.32 -8.70
N ARG A 93 10.55 5.71 -8.17
CA ARG A 93 10.78 4.28 -8.32
C ARG A 93 10.16 3.59 -7.12
N ARG A 94 9.33 2.58 -7.39
CA ARG A 94 8.69 1.75 -6.38
C ARG A 94 9.38 0.40 -6.43
N ASP A 95 10.12 0.09 -5.38
CA ASP A 95 10.79 -1.19 -5.22
C ASP A 95 9.85 -2.10 -4.43
N LEU A 96 9.46 -3.23 -5.02
CA LEU A 96 8.61 -4.20 -4.36
C LEU A 96 9.36 -4.80 -3.17
N ILE A 97 8.64 -4.98 -2.07
CA ILE A 97 9.15 -5.62 -0.87
C ILE A 97 8.60 -7.04 -0.86
N GLU A 98 9.44 -8.00 -1.24
CA GLU A 98 9.07 -9.41 -1.21
C GLU A 98 8.90 -9.88 0.24
N PRO A 99 7.75 -10.46 0.60
CA PRO A 99 7.57 -11.13 1.87
C PRO A 99 8.46 -12.36 1.97
N ARG A 100 9.06 -12.59 3.14
CA ARG A 100 9.72 -13.85 3.48
C ARG A 100 8.68 -14.97 3.59
N ARG A 101 9.14 -16.23 3.62
CA ARG A 101 8.26 -17.39 3.78
C ARG A 101 7.41 -17.25 5.06
N GLY A 102 6.09 -17.22 4.90
CA GLY A 102 5.12 -17.06 6.01
C GLY A 102 4.94 -15.61 6.49
N GLU A 103 5.63 -14.64 5.90
CA GLU A 103 5.51 -13.22 6.21
C GLU A 103 4.33 -12.61 5.44
N THR A 104 3.55 -11.74 6.10
CA THR A 104 2.52 -10.97 5.40
C THR A 104 3.16 -9.78 4.69
N PRO A 105 2.52 -9.22 3.64
CA PRO A 105 2.98 -7.97 3.02
C PRO A 105 3.14 -6.81 4.01
N TYR A 106 2.29 -6.78 5.06
CA TYR A 106 2.35 -5.77 6.12
C TYR A 106 3.57 -5.93 7.03
N ALA A 107 3.87 -7.17 7.44
CA ALA A 107 5.07 -7.46 8.22
C ALA A 107 6.34 -7.17 7.41
N ALA A 108 6.34 -7.53 6.12
CA ALA A 108 7.43 -7.23 5.20
C ALA A 108 7.67 -5.72 5.07
N LEU A 109 6.58 -4.94 4.96
CA LEU A 109 6.64 -3.47 4.95
C LEU A 109 7.24 -2.91 6.23
N ARG A 110 6.77 -3.35 7.41
CA ARG A 110 7.29 -2.90 8.70
C ARG A 110 8.79 -3.16 8.81
N ARG A 111 9.23 -4.39 8.54
CA ARG A 111 10.64 -4.78 8.51
C ARG A 111 11.48 -3.92 7.57
N ALA A 112 10.97 -3.63 6.38
CA ALA A 112 11.70 -2.81 5.41
C ALA A 112 11.83 -1.34 5.84
N LEU A 113 10.98 -0.88 6.76
CA LEU A 113 10.97 0.49 7.28
C LEU A 113 11.66 0.65 8.62
N GLU A 114 11.84 -0.41 9.43
CA GLU A 114 12.55 -0.36 10.71
C GLU A 114 13.87 0.44 10.69
N PRO A 115 14.74 0.35 9.65
CA PRO A 115 15.96 1.16 9.60
C PRO A 115 15.75 2.67 9.38
N SER A 116 14.51 3.12 9.20
CA SER A 116 14.14 4.48 8.79
C SER A 116 13.01 5.07 9.65
N LEU A 117 12.56 4.36 10.67
CA LEU A 117 11.64 4.81 11.71
C LEU A 117 12.43 5.24 12.95
#